data_AF-A0A512MGJ2-F1
#
_entry.id   AF-A0A512MGJ2-F1
#
_cell.length_a   1.000
_cell.length_b   1.000
_cell.length_c   1.000
_cell.angle_alpha   90.00
_cell.angle_beta   90.00
_cell.angle_gamma   90.00
#
_symmetry.space_group_name_H-M   'P 1'
#
loop_
_entity.id
_entity.type
_entity.pdbx_description
1 polymer ?
#
loop_
_entity_poly.entity_id
_entity_poly.type
_entity_poly.pdbx_seq_one_letter_code
_entity_poly.pdbx_strand_id
1 'polypeptide(L)'
;MNKKHRAKPVIKAGDFDGNLRAFMAKYKAYPSLTRQLDHFVGPFNAEVINCIVLWKLSRFVDLPAPLLAELDGVRQLEVGQHAQAAELATDLQRVKGVQLAMASTFLRFANPEVFQIIDRHAYRAVYGTDLSKALKAHRTVGAKTQLYFTYLDALRQLCTEKHLPFRDADRILFEFDKQENPPLKETP
;
A
#
# COMPACT_ATOMS: atom_id res chain seq x y z
N MET A 1 19.54 13.49 -35.74
CA MET A 1 19.26 12.10 -36.19
C MET A 1 18.57 11.33 -35.06
N ASN A 2 17.28 11.05 -35.20
CA ASN A 2 16.48 10.34 -34.21
C ASN A 2 16.82 8.84 -34.22
N LYS A 3 17.48 8.32 -33.19
CA LYS A 3 17.63 6.87 -32.98
C LYS A 3 16.26 6.31 -32.56
N LYS A 4 15.44 5.91 -33.53
CA LYS A 4 14.27 5.06 -33.28
C LYS A 4 14.78 3.77 -32.59
N HIS A 5 14.49 3.60 -31.30
CA HIS A 5 14.62 2.29 -30.66
C HIS A 5 13.70 1.31 -31.39
N ARG A 6 14.27 0.47 -32.26
CA ARG A 6 13.55 -0.70 -32.78
C ARG A 6 13.25 -1.61 -31.60
N ALA A 7 11.97 -1.79 -31.29
CA ALA A 7 11.53 -2.80 -30.33
C ALA A 7 12.09 -4.16 -30.75
N LYS A 8 12.64 -4.92 -29.80
CA LYS A 8 13.09 -6.29 -30.07
C LYS A 8 11.89 -7.10 -30.58
N PRO A 9 12.08 -7.97 -31.59
CA PRO A 9 11.01 -8.83 -32.07
C PRO A 9 10.55 -9.74 -30.94
N VAL A 10 9.24 -10.01 -30.90
CA VAL A 10 8.67 -10.99 -29.98
C VAL A 10 9.10 -12.38 -30.46
N ILE A 11 9.73 -13.14 -29.58
CA ILE A 11 10.15 -14.52 -29.83
C ILE A 11 9.18 -15.44 -29.10
N LYS A 12 8.58 -16.42 -29.79
CA LYS A 12 7.76 -17.44 -29.12
C LYS A 12 8.67 -18.40 -28.38
N ALA A 13 8.20 -18.99 -27.28
CA ALA A 13 8.99 -19.99 -26.55
C ALA A 13 9.39 -21.20 -27.42
N GLY A 14 8.55 -21.57 -28.41
CA GLY A 14 8.85 -22.64 -29.37
C GLY A 14 9.94 -22.29 -30.39
N ASP A 15 10.19 -20.99 -30.61
CA ASP A 15 11.22 -20.47 -31.53
C ASP A 15 12.48 -20.03 -30.76
N PHE A 16 12.55 -20.33 -29.45
CA PHE A 16 13.67 -19.97 -28.60
C PHE A 16 14.72 -21.07 -28.63
N ASP A 17 15.84 -20.81 -29.29
CA ASP A 17 16.96 -21.77 -29.45
C ASP A 17 17.75 -22.06 -28.14
N GLY A 18 17.40 -21.40 -27.03
CA GLY A 18 18.07 -21.56 -25.74
C GLY A 18 17.35 -22.49 -24.77
N ASN A 19 17.97 -22.75 -23.62
CA ASN A 19 17.35 -23.55 -22.57
C ASN A 19 16.31 -22.76 -21.77
N LEU A 20 15.01 -23.04 -21.99
CA LEU A 20 13.91 -22.40 -21.25
C LEU A 20 14.01 -22.62 -19.72
N ARG A 21 14.59 -23.72 -19.24
CA ARG A 21 14.77 -23.98 -17.81
C ARG A 21 15.75 -22.98 -17.16
N ALA A 22 16.64 -22.35 -17.94
CA ALA A 22 17.58 -21.37 -17.43
C ALA A 22 16.88 -20.10 -16.88
N PHE A 23 15.65 -19.83 -17.30
CA PHE A 23 14.85 -18.72 -16.76
C PHE A 23 14.38 -18.98 -15.32
N MET A 24 14.27 -20.25 -14.89
CA MET A 24 13.88 -20.59 -13.53
C MET A 24 14.85 -20.03 -12.50
N ALA A 25 16.15 -20.00 -12.81
CA ALA A 25 17.17 -19.38 -11.94
C ALA A 25 16.95 -17.87 -11.72
N LYS A 26 16.18 -17.22 -12.59
CA LYS A 26 15.83 -15.79 -12.50
C LYS A 26 14.46 -15.56 -11.87
N TYR A 27 13.68 -16.61 -11.64
CA TYR A 27 12.34 -16.51 -11.08
C TYR A 27 12.43 -16.19 -9.58
N LYS A 28 12.10 -14.95 -9.21
CA LYS A 28 12.14 -14.43 -7.84
C LYS A 28 10.78 -13.95 -7.34
N ALA A 29 9.69 -14.47 -7.90
CA ALA A 29 8.35 -14.07 -7.50
C ALA A 29 8.02 -14.68 -6.12
N TYR A 30 7.89 -13.81 -5.11
CA TYR A 30 7.42 -14.11 -3.75
C TYR A 30 7.86 -15.49 -3.22
N PRO A 31 9.16 -15.69 -2.95
CA PRO A 31 9.72 -17.03 -2.69
C PRO A 31 9.06 -17.76 -1.52
N SER A 32 8.68 -17.02 -0.47
CA SER A 32 7.96 -17.53 0.71
C SER A 32 6.56 -18.04 0.32
N LEU A 33 5.74 -17.18 -0.27
CA LEU A 33 4.37 -17.53 -0.66
C LEU A 33 4.32 -18.61 -1.76
N THR A 34 5.19 -18.52 -2.77
CA THR A 34 5.28 -19.55 -3.82
C THR A 34 5.59 -20.91 -3.20
N ARG A 35 6.57 -20.98 -2.30
CA ARG A 35 6.91 -22.23 -1.60
C ARG A 35 5.75 -22.74 -0.77
N GLN A 36 5.06 -21.86 -0.04
CA GLN A 36 3.89 -22.22 0.76
C GLN A 36 2.78 -22.83 -0.11
N LEU A 37 2.49 -22.22 -1.27
CA LEU A 37 1.45 -22.69 -2.18
C LEU A 37 1.85 -23.97 -2.92
N ASP A 38 3.09 -24.09 -3.38
CA ASP A 38 3.59 -25.28 -4.09
C ASP A 38 3.61 -26.54 -3.20
N HIS A 39 3.80 -26.37 -1.89
CA HIS A 39 3.83 -27.46 -0.91
C HIS A 39 2.54 -27.58 -0.10
N PHE A 40 1.48 -26.85 -0.47
CA PHE A 40 0.23 -26.89 0.25
C PHE A 40 -0.42 -28.28 0.12
N VAL A 41 -0.71 -28.91 1.26
CA VAL A 41 -1.44 -30.17 1.35
C VAL A 41 -2.61 -29.98 2.32
N GLY A 42 -3.83 -30.03 1.81
CA GLY A 42 -5.05 -29.85 2.61
C GLY A 42 -6.26 -29.43 1.77
N PRO A 43 -7.43 -29.30 2.40
CA PRO A 43 -8.60 -28.76 1.73
C PRO A 43 -8.44 -27.26 1.50
N PHE A 44 -8.97 -26.77 0.37
CA PHE A 44 -9.02 -25.35 0.10
C PHE A 44 -9.98 -24.65 1.07
N ASN A 45 -9.54 -23.53 1.63
CA ASN A 45 -10.34 -22.64 2.46
C ASN A 45 -10.14 -21.18 2.00
N ALA A 46 -10.88 -20.24 2.60
CA ALA A 46 -10.82 -18.84 2.22
C ALA A 46 -9.42 -18.22 2.33
N GLU A 47 -8.63 -18.63 3.33
CA GLU A 47 -7.25 -18.16 3.52
C GLU A 47 -6.35 -18.61 2.36
N VAL A 48 -6.38 -19.89 2.01
CA VAL A 48 -5.61 -20.44 0.88
C VAL A 48 -6.02 -19.77 -0.44
N ILE A 49 -7.31 -19.56 -0.66
CA ILE A 49 -7.81 -18.84 -1.84
C ILE A 49 -7.27 -17.40 -1.86
N ASN A 50 -7.30 -16.69 -0.73
CA ASN A 50 -6.75 -15.33 -0.65
C ASN A 50 -5.24 -15.30 -0.94
N CYS A 51 -4.48 -16.26 -0.43
CA CYS A 51 -3.05 -16.42 -0.75
C CYS A 51 -2.81 -16.60 -2.26
N ILE A 52 -3.59 -17.46 -2.92
CA ILE A 52 -3.49 -17.68 -4.38
C ILE A 52 -3.83 -16.40 -5.16
N VAL A 53 -4.89 -15.69 -4.77
CA VAL A 53 -5.28 -14.42 -5.38
C VAL A 53 -4.18 -13.37 -5.23
N LEU A 54 -3.62 -13.21 -4.03
CA LEU A 54 -2.54 -12.26 -3.75
C LEU A 54 -1.27 -12.60 -4.53
N TRP A 55 -0.93 -13.89 -4.67
CA TRP A 55 0.16 -14.36 -5.52
C TRP A 55 -0.08 -13.98 -6.98
N LYS A 56 -1.27 -14.31 -7.51
CA LYS A 56 -1.63 -14.08 -8.92
C LYS A 56 -1.63 -12.61 -9.29
N LEU A 57 -2.11 -11.75 -8.39
CA LEU A 57 -2.14 -10.30 -8.57
C LEU A 57 -0.79 -9.63 -8.29
N SER A 58 0.22 -10.38 -7.82
CA SER A 58 1.50 -9.82 -7.36
C SER A 58 1.30 -8.73 -6.30
N ARG A 59 0.38 -8.97 -5.35
CA ARG A 59 0.01 -8.05 -4.27
C ARG A 59 0.37 -8.55 -2.88
N PHE A 60 1.02 -9.71 -2.76
CA PHE A 60 1.51 -10.20 -1.49
C PHE A 60 2.63 -9.31 -0.93
N VAL A 61 2.56 -9.04 0.38
CA VAL A 61 3.56 -8.31 1.14
C VAL A 61 4.15 -9.27 2.17
N ASP A 62 5.48 -9.37 2.18
CA ASP A 62 6.23 -10.17 3.15
C ASP A 62 6.84 -9.21 4.19
N LEU A 63 6.15 -9.02 5.32
CA LEU A 63 6.61 -8.16 6.41
C LEU A 63 7.59 -8.91 7.32
N PRO A 64 8.81 -8.38 7.56
CA PRO A 64 9.73 -8.94 8.55
C PRO A 64 9.12 -9.00 9.95
N ALA A 65 9.45 -10.04 10.71
CA ALA A 65 8.98 -10.25 12.08
C ALA A 65 9.18 -9.03 13.02
N PRO A 66 10.29 -8.27 12.97
CA PRO A 66 10.42 -7.06 13.78
C PRO A 66 9.35 -6.00 13.49
N LEU A 67 9.02 -5.76 12.22
CA LEU A 67 7.97 -4.80 11.84
C LEU A 67 6.58 -5.28 12.25
N LEU A 68 6.33 -6.60 12.26
CA LEU A 68 5.08 -7.16 12.78
C LEU A 68 4.93 -6.90 14.29
N ALA A 69 6.02 -7.04 15.05
CA ALA A 69 6.02 -6.76 16.49
C ALA A 69 5.80 -5.27 16.79
N GLU A 70 6.47 -4.38 16.05
CA GLU A 70 6.25 -2.93 16.15
C GLU A 70 4.81 -2.53 15.79
N LEU A 71 4.23 -3.17 14.77
CA LEU A 71 2.83 -2.94 14.38
C LEU A 71 1.83 -3.40 15.45
N ASP A 72 2.12 -4.46 16.19
CA ASP A 72 1.30 -4.84 17.35
C ASP A 72 1.48 -3.84 18.50
N GLY A 73 2.68 -3.28 18.67
CA GLY A 73 2.97 -2.24 19.66
C GLY A 73 2.13 -0.98 19.50
N VAL A 74 1.82 -0.55 18.27
CA VAL A 74 1.02 0.69 18.04
C VAL A 74 -0.43 0.60 18.53
N ARG A 75 -0.91 -0.60 18.88
CA ARG A 75 -2.24 -0.81 19.48
C ARG A 75 -2.38 -0.16 20.85
N GLN A 76 -1.26 0.08 21.53
CA GLN A 76 -1.22 0.73 22.84
C GLN A 76 -1.18 2.27 22.75
N LEU A 77 -1.05 2.83 21.54
CA LEU A 77 -1.03 4.28 21.38
C LEU A 77 -2.41 4.87 21.68
N GLU A 78 -2.39 5.97 22.41
CA GLU A 78 -3.56 6.77 22.71
C GLU A 78 -3.79 7.83 21.62
N VAL A 79 -5.00 8.39 21.65
CA VAL A 79 -5.37 9.54 20.84
C VAL A 79 -4.34 10.67 20.98
N GLY A 80 -3.83 11.16 19.85
CA GLY A 80 -2.81 12.20 19.78
C GLY A 80 -1.37 11.68 19.72
N GLN A 81 -1.12 10.42 20.10
CA GLN A 81 0.24 9.84 20.13
C GLN A 81 0.73 9.30 18.78
N HIS A 82 -0.01 9.54 17.70
CA HIS A 82 0.29 9.03 16.36
C HIS A 82 1.74 9.28 15.91
N ALA A 83 2.33 10.44 16.20
CA ALA A 83 3.71 10.77 15.84
C ALA A 83 4.77 9.75 16.35
N GLN A 84 4.47 8.99 17.41
CA GLN A 84 5.36 7.94 17.92
C GLN A 84 5.57 6.79 16.93
N ALA A 85 4.66 6.60 15.96
CA ALA A 85 4.76 5.57 14.93
C ALA A 85 5.51 6.03 13.66
N ALA A 86 6.18 7.19 13.68
CA ALA A 86 6.82 7.75 12.48
C ALA A 86 7.96 6.89 11.91
N GLU A 87 8.76 6.26 12.79
CA GLU A 87 9.83 5.35 12.39
C GLU A 87 9.24 4.10 11.74
N LEU A 88 8.31 3.42 12.42
CA LEU A 88 7.57 2.28 11.87
C LEU A 88 6.91 2.60 10.52
N ALA A 89 6.22 3.73 10.39
CA ALA A 89 5.58 4.14 9.14
C ALA A 89 6.59 4.36 8.00
N THR A 90 7.81 4.81 8.33
CA THR A 90 8.92 4.94 7.38
C THR A 90 9.44 3.57 6.97
N ASP A 91 9.62 2.65 7.92
CA ASP A 91 10.17 1.32 7.64
C ASP A 91 9.19 0.42 6.91
N LEU A 92 7.89 0.50 7.20
CA LEU A 92 6.84 -0.16 6.41
C LEU A 92 6.96 0.22 4.93
N GLN A 93 7.14 1.50 4.60
CA GLN A 93 7.28 1.97 3.22
C GLN A 93 8.57 1.52 2.51
N ARG A 94 9.56 1.01 3.25
CA ARG A 94 10.78 0.42 2.68
C ARG A 94 10.55 -1.04 2.25
N VAL A 95 9.48 -1.67 2.73
CA VAL A 95 9.11 -3.03 2.32
C VAL A 95 8.57 -3.03 0.89
N LYS A 96 9.06 -3.97 0.08
CA LYS A 96 8.62 -4.12 -1.31
C LYS A 96 7.10 -4.35 -1.36
N GLY A 97 6.41 -3.53 -2.13
CA GLY A 97 4.95 -3.61 -2.29
C GLY A 97 4.18 -2.78 -1.27
N VAL A 98 4.85 -2.17 -0.30
CA VAL A 98 4.24 -1.28 0.70
C VAL A 98 4.59 0.16 0.37
N GLN A 99 3.63 0.88 -0.21
CA GLN A 99 3.71 2.32 -0.35
C GLN A 99 2.90 2.98 0.77
N LEU A 100 2.90 4.33 0.83
CA LEU A 100 2.25 5.09 1.89
C LEU A 100 0.80 4.64 2.17
N ALA A 101 -0.01 4.45 1.12
CA ALA A 101 -1.40 3.99 1.28
C ALA A 101 -1.51 2.61 1.95
N MET A 102 -0.60 1.68 1.64
CA MET A 102 -0.57 0.36 2.27
C MET A 102 -0.05 0.44 3.71
N ALA A 103 0.99 1.25 3.96
CA ALA A 103 1.50 1.47 5.30
C ALA A 103 0.43 2.09 6.22
N SER A 104 -0.30 3.11 5.76
CA SER A 104 -1.42 3.68 6.52
C SER A 104 -2.55 2.69 6.73
N THR A 105 -2.77 1.78 5.78
CA THR A 105 -3.77 0.71 5.93
C THR A 105 -3.39 -0.23 7.07
N PHE A 106 -2.14 -0.68 7.14
CA PHE A 106 -1.67 -1.50 8.26
C PHE A 106 -1.85 -0.79 9.60
N LEU A 107 -1.42 0.48 9.70
CA LEU A 107 -1.57 1.29 10.91
C LEU A 107 -3.04 1.48 11.32
N ARG A 108 -3.93 1.79 10.37
CA ARG A 108 -5.37 1.95 10.60
C ARG A 108 -6.04 0.67 11.09
N PHE A 109 -5.62 -0.49 10.58
CA PHE A 109 -6.17 -1.76 11.05
C PHE A 109 -5.57 -2.20 12.40
N ALA A 110 -4.36 -1.76 12.73
CA ALA A 110 -3.77 -1.96 14.05
C ALA A 110 -4.47 -1.08 15.12
N ASN A 111 -4.67 0.21 14.84
CA ASN A 111 -5.30 1.14 15.79
C ASN A 111 -6.11 2.23 15.06
N PRO A 112 -7.42 2.01 14.83
CA PRO A 112 -8.25 2.94 14.06
C PRO A 112 -8.60 4.23 14.82
N GLU A 113 -8.41 4.27 16.15
CA GLU A 113 -8.61 5.50 16.93
C GLU A 113 -7.46 6.48 16.75
N VAL A 114 -6.28 6.02 16.33
CA VAL A 114 -5.05 6.81 16.17
C VAL A 114 -4.71 7.05 14.71
N PHE A 115 -4.96 6.07 13.84
CA PHE A 115 -4.58 6.11 12.43
C PHE A 115 -5.77 5.93 11.51
N GLN A 116 -5.70 6.57 10.34
CA GLN A 116 -6.68 6.46 9.26
C GLN A 116 -5.95 6.30 7.93
N ILE A 117 -6.60 5.71 6.93
CA ILE A 117 -5.98 5.49 5.63
C ILE A 117 -5.76 6.83 4.92
N ILE A 118 -4.59 6.99 4.28
CA ILE A 118 -4.34 8.05 3.31
C ILE A 118 -4.36 7.45 1.90
N ASP A 119 -5.37 7.81 1.12
CA ASP A 119 -5.45 7.49 -0.30
C ASP A 119 -5.83 8.74 -1.11
N ARG A 120 -6.03 8.59 -2.42
CA ARG A 120 -6.34 9.74 -3.29
C ARG A 120 -7.69 10.37 -2.94
N HIS A 121 -8.68 9.59 -2.51
CA HIS A 121 -10.03 10.07 -2.21
C HIS A 121 -10.05 10.82 -0.88
N ALA A 122 -9.57 10.18 0.19
CA ALA A 122 -9.54 10.78 1.52
C ALA A 122 -8.65 12.04 1.55
N TYR A 123 -7.49 12.00 0.91
CA TYR A 123 -6.62 13.17 0.82
C TYR A 123 -7.26 14.33 0.02
N ARG A 124 -7.94 14.02 -1.10
CA ARG A 124 -8.65 15.03 -1.89
C ARG A 124 -9.83 15.63 -1.11
N ALA A 125 -10.54 14.82 -0.33
CA ALA A 125 -11.62 15.31 0.52
C ALA A 125 -11.12 16.30 1.59
N VAL A 126 -9.94 16.06 2.18
CA VAL A 126 -9.36 16.96 3.19
C VAL A 126 -8.75 18.22 2.56
N TYR A 127 -8.02 18.11 1.46
CA TYR A 127 -7.19 19.21 0.93
C TYR A 127 -7.65 19.80 -0.40
N GLY A 128 -8.68 19.24 -1.03
CA GLY A 128 -9.15 19.67 -2.36
C GLY A 128 -8.16 19.38 -3.51
N THR A 129 -7.11 18.57 -3.28
CA THR A 129 -6.09 18.28 -4.29
C THR A 129 -5.71 16.79 -4.31
N ASP A 130 -5.17 16.33 -5.45
CA ASP A 130 -4.84 14.91 -5.66
C ASP A 130 -3.56 14.51 -4.91
N LEU A 131 -3.63 13.45 -4.10
CA LEU A 131 -2.49 12.89 -3.37
C LEU A 131 -1.28 12.62 -4.28
N SER A 132 -1.49 12.21 -5.54
CA SER A 132 -0.40 11.96 -6.48
C SER A 132 0.47 13.20 -6.74
N LYS A 133 -0.10 14.42 -6.67
CA LYS A 133 0.66 15.67 -6.78
C LYS A 133 1.51 15.89 -5.54
N ALA A 134 0.93 15.70 -4.35
CA ALA A 134 1.65 15.81 -3.09
C ALA A 134 2.80 14.79 -3.00
N LEU A 135 2.56 13.54 -3.38
CA LEU A 135 3.59 12.50 -3.40
C LEU A 135 4.71 12.76 -4.41
N LYS A 136 4.45 13.48 -5.51
CA LYS A 136 5.49 13.91 -6.46
C LYS A 136 6.39 15.01 -5.89
N ALA A 137 5.83 15.88 -5.05
CA ALA A 137 6.59 16.89 -4.31
C ALA A 137 7.44 16.27 -3.18
N HIS A 138 6.94 15.22 -2.53
CA HIS A 138 7.62 14.52 -1.44
C HIS A 138 8.37 13.28 -1.94
N ARG A 139 9.62 13.48 -2.39
CA ARG A 139 10.38 12.41 -3.08
C ARG A 139 10.95 11.33 -2.15
N THR A 140 11.26 11.67 -0.90
CA THR A 140 11.85 10.73 0.05
C THR A 140 10.77 10.00 0.84
N VAL A 141 11.08 8.82 1.36
CA VAL A 141 10.15 8.08 2.24
C VAL A 141 9.82 8.90 3.48
N GLY A 142 10.82 9.52 4.14
CA GLY A 142 10.59 10.37 5.31
C GLY A 142 9.68 11.57 5.00
N ALA A 143 9.81 12.21 3.83
CA ALA A 143 8.92 13.30 3.44
C ALA A 143 7.47 12.82 3.23
N LYS A 144 7.27 11.62 2.69
CA LYS A 144 5.93 11.00 2.55
C LYS A 144 5.35 10.59 3.91
N THR A 145 6.19 10.10 4.81
CA THR A 145 5.82 9.84 6.19
C THR A 145 5.33 11.13 6.86
N GLN A 146 6.09 12.21 6.77
CA GLN A 146 5.69 13.50 7.33
C GLN A 146 4.36 14.00 6.75
N LEU A 147 4.18 13.90 5.43
CA LEU A 147 2.91 14.22 4.77
C LEU A 147 1.74 13.45 5.39
N TYR A 148 1.92 12.18 5.72
CA TYR A 148 0.89 11.36 6.34
C TYR A 148 0.55 11.81 7.76
N PHE A 149 1.54 12.11 8.60
CA PHE A 149 1.27 12.61 9.96
C PHE A 149 0.60 13.98 9.94
N THR A 150 1.03 14.89 9.07
CA THR A 150 0.34 16.17 8.84
C THR A 150 -1.10 15.98 8.33
N TYR A 151 -1.35 14.95 7.52
CA TYR A 151 -2.71 14.58 7.12
C TYR A 151 -3.55 14.08 8.30
N LEU A 152 -3.01 13.26 9.21
CA LEU A 152 -3.74 12.79 10.38
C LEU A 152 -4.13 13.94 11.32
N ASP A 153 -3.26 14.93 11.50
CA ASP A 153 -3.56 16.14 12.27
C ASP A 153 -4.73 16.91 11.64
N ALA A 154 -4.67 17.17 10.32
CA ALA A 154 -5.72 17.86 9.60
C ALA A 154 -7.05 17.08 9.61
N LEU A 155 -6.98 15.76 9.49
CA LEU A 155 -8.14 14.88 9.54
C LEU A 155 -8.80 14.90 10.93
N ARG A 156 -8.01 14.93 12.01
CA ARG A 156 -8.53 15.05 13.38
C ARG A 156 -9.24 16.38 13.60
N GLN A 157 -8.64 17.47 13.11
CA GLN A 157 -9.26 18.78 13.17
C GLN A 157 -10.61 18.77 12.42
N LEU A 158 -10.63 18.25 11.19
CA LEU A 158 -11.85 18.11 10.41
C LEU A 158 -12.92 17.29 11.15
N CYS A 159 -12.54 16.15 11.73
CA CYS A 159 -13.47 15.32 12.49
C CYS A 159 -14.05 16.05 13.71
N THR A 160 -13.24 16.85 14.39
CA THR A 160 -13.68 17.68 15.52
C THR A 160 -14.69 18.73 15.07
N GLU A 161 -14.36 19.48 14.02
CA GLU A 161 -15.19 20.56 13.48
C GLU A 161 -16.52 20.05 12.90
N LYS A 162 -16.54 18.84 12.36
CA LYS A 162 -17.72 18.22 11.74
C LYS A 162 -18.43 17.21 12.64
N HIS A 163 -17.99 17.06 13.88
CA HIS A 163 -18.51 16.06 14.83
C HIS A 163 -18.54 14.63 14.25
N LEU A 164 -17.50 14.26 13.51
CA LEU A 164 -17.35 12.93 12.92
C LEU A 164 -16.54 12.00 13.82
N PRO A 165 -16.88 10.70 13.88
CA PRO A 165 -16.04 9.71 14.53
C PRO A 165 -14.76 9.50 13.72
N PHE A 166 -13.60 9.83 14.31
CA PHE A 166 -12.31 9.68 13.64
C PHE A 166 -12.06 8.26 13.13
N ARG A 167 -12.51 7.25 13.88
CA ARG A 167 -12.41 5.81 13.56
C ARG A 167 -12.91 5.44 12.16
N ASP A 168 -13.94 6.15 11.68
CA ASP A 168 -14.63 5.86 10.43
C ASP A 168 -14.30 6.88 9.32
N ALA A 169 -13.42 7.83 9.61
CA ALA A 169 -13.17 8.98 8.75
C ALA A 169 -12.70 8.57 7.34
N ASP A 170 -11.84 7.56 7.22
CA ASP A 170 -11.35 7.10 5.91
C ASP A 170 -12.50 6.69 4.96
N ARG A 171 -13.50 6.00 5.49
CA ARG A 171 -14.66 5.51 4.73
C ARG A 171 -15.66 6.61 4.42
N ILE A 172 -15.92 7.47 5.41
CA ILE A 172 -16.81 8.63 5.25
C ILE A 172 -16.27 9.54 4.14
N LEU A 173 -14.97 9.84 4.17
CA LEU A 173 -14.34 10.70 3.16
C LEU A 173 -14.26 10.03 1.79
N PHE A 174 -14.06 8.72 1.73
CA PHE A 174 -14.13 7.97 0.47
C PHE A 174 -15.51 8.11 -0.19
N GLU A 175 -16.58 7.87 0.56
CA GLU A 175 -17.94 7.97 0.03
C GLU A 175 -18.31 9.42 -0.33
N PHE A 176 -17.96 10.38 0.51
CA PHE A 176 -18.12 11.81 0.20
C PHE A 176 -17.43 12.18 -1.11
N ASP A 177 -16.15 11.85 -1.26
CA ASP A 177 -15.38 12.24 -2.45
C ASP A 177 -15.91 11.55 -3.72
N LYS A 178 -16.43 10.34 -3.60
CA LYS A 178 -17.03 9.61 -4.72
C LYS A 178 -18.37 10.19 -5.16
N GLN A 179 -19.15 10.75 -4.24
CA GLN A 179 -20.49 11.30 -4.52
C GLN A 179 -20.41 12.76 -4.97
N GLU A 180 -19.56 13.56 -4.35
CA GLU A 180 -19.54 15.02 -4.52
C GLU A 180 -18.50 15.50 -5.53
N ASN A 181 -17.45 14.71 -5.81
CA ASN A 181 -16.39 15.11 -6.72
C ASN A 181 -16.36 14.27 -8.02
N PRO A 182 -15.90 14.85 -9.14
CA PRO A 182 -15.69 14.10 -10.36
C PRO A 182 -14.75 12.90 -10.15
N PRO A 183 -14.95 11.80 -10.90
CA PRO A 183 -14.08 10.64 -10.83
C PRO A 183 -12.61 11.01 -11.01
N LEU A 184 -11.75 10.44 -10.16
CA LEU A 184 -10.31 10.58 -10.32
C LEU A 184 -9.88 9.96 -11.64
N LYS A 185 -9.05 10.67 -12.41
CA LYS A 185 -8.45 10.10 -13.61
C LYS A 185 -7.58 8.90 -13.19
N GLU A 186 -7.75 7.79 -13.90
CA GLU A 186 -6.84 6.66 -13.80
C GLU A 186 -5.44 7.15 -14.16
N THR A 187 -4.48 6.92 -13.28
CA THR A 187 -3.07 7.07 -13.63
C THR A 187 -2.70 5.87 -14.50
N PRO A 188 -2.17 6.09 -15.73
CA PRO A 188 -1.69 5.01 -16.58
C PRO A 188 -0.52 4.24 -15.95
#